data_AF-A0A8H2M4Y6-F1
#
_entry.id   AF-A0A8H2M4Y6-F1
#
_cell.length_a   1.000
_cell.length_b   1.000
_cell.length_c   1.000
_cell.angle_alpha   90.00
_cell.angle_beta   90.00
_cell.angle_gamma   90.00
#
_symmetry.space_group_name_H-M   'P 1'
#
loop_
_entity.id
_entity.type
_entity.pdbx_description
1 polymer ?
#
loop_
_entity_poly.entity_id
_entity_poly.type
_entity_poly.pdbx_seq_one_letter_code
_entity_poly.pdbx_strand_id
1 'polypeptide(L)'
;MRRLMKIINEIGLPFAYSHFAEGESPDPPFMVYLFPKNKHFGADGVVFYKNTQIDLELYTDKKDLKLEEKIEEILDREKIYYEKSEVWIESERLYEVLYEFTLNLKITEVKNG
;
A
#
# COMPACT_ATOMS: atom_id res chain seq x y z
N MET A 1 -4.78 -6.06 9.81
CA MET A 1 -4.05 -6.61 8.63
C MET A 1 -4.96 -7.15 7.51
N ARG A 2 -5.96 -8.00 7.79
CA ARG A 2 -6.80 -8.67 6.77
C ARG A 2 -7.46 -7.76 5.72
N ARG A 3 -7.94 -6.56 6.12
CA ARG A 3 -8.61 -5.63 5.19
C ARG A 3 -7.66 -5.05 4.14
N LEU A 4 -6.48 -4.59 4.55
CA LEU A 4 -5.45 -4.10 3.64
C LEU A 4 -5.04 -5.19 2.64
N MET A 5 -4.80 -6.40 3.13
CA MET A 5 -4.45 -7.52 2.27
C MET A 5 -5.57 -7.91 1.30
N LYS A 6 -6.84 -7.78 1.69
CA LYS A 6 -7.97 -7.97 0.77
C LYS A 6 -7.89 -6.99 -0.41
N ILE A 7 -7.71 -5.70 -0.12
CA ILE A 7 -7.61 -4.64 -1.12
C ILE A 7 -6.46 -4.90 -2.08
N ILE A 8 -5.25 -5.12 -1.55
CA ILE A 8 -4.04 -5.31 -2.35
C ILE A 8 -4.15 -6.55 -3.25
N ASN A 9 -4.65 -7.67 -2.73
CA ASN A 9 -4.83 -8.88 -3.53
C ASN A 9 -5.91 -8.71 -4.61
N GLU A 10 -6.93 -7.90 -4.36
CA GLU A 10 -8.00 -7.64 -5.34
C GLU A 10 -7.54 -6.76 -6.50
N ILE A 11 -6.57 -5.87 -6.28
CA ILE A 11 -5.92 -5.10 -7.36
C ILE A 11 -5.18 -6.04 -8.33
N GLY A 12 -4.52 -7.08 -7.80
CA GLY A 12 -3.97 -8.18 -8.61
C GLY A 12 -2.66 -7.85 -9.31
N LEU A 13 -1.84 -6.94 -8.76
CA LEU A 13 -0.50 -6.63 -9.25
C LEU A 13 0.57 -7.26 -8.35
N PRO A 14 1.80 -7.47 -8.86
CA PRO A 14 2.96 -7.69 -8.00
C PRO A 14 3.08 -6.58 -6.97
N PHE A 15 3.33 -6.95 -5.70
CA PHE A 15 3.47 -5.96 -4.64
C PHE A 15 4.51 -6.35 -3.61
N ALA A 16 5.08 -5.34 -2.94
CA ALA A 16 5.98 -5.52 -1.81
C ALA A 16 5.63 -4.57 -0.65
N TYR A 17 6.10 -4.92 0.55
CA TYR A 17 6.09 -3.99 1.68
C TYR A 17 7.37 -3.13 1.64
N SER A 18 7.21 -1.81 1.67
CA SER A 18 8.28 -0.80 1.63
C SER A 18 9.18 -0.75 0.40
N HIS A 19 9.64 -1.88 -0.14
CA HIS A 19 10.50 -1.93 -1.32
C HIS A 19 10.63 -3.36 -1.85
N PHE A 20 11.01 -3.48 -3.13
CA PHE A 20 11.60 -4.71 -3.67
C PHE A 20 13.11 -4.70 -3.41
N ALA A 21 13.72 -5.87 -3.24
CA ALA A 21 15.18 -5.96 -3.15
C ALA A 21 15.82 -5.57 -4.49
N GLU A 22 17.08 -5.13 -4.45
CA GLU A 22 17.83 -4.74 -5.64
C GLU A 22 17.88 -5.91 -6.64
N GLY A 23 17.42 -5.65 -7.88
CA GLY A 23 17.34 -6.68 -8.93
C GLY A 23 16.14 -7.61 -8.82
N GLU A 24 15.29 -7.50 -7.79
CA GLU A 24 14.07 -8.29 -7.61
C GLU A 24 12.78 -7.50 -7.91
N SER A 25 12.91 -6.23 -8.31
CA SER A 25 11.76 -5.45 -8.74
C SER A 25 11.17 -6.04 -10.02
N PRO A 26 9.85 -6.32 -10.05
CA PRO A 26 9.18 -6.76 -11.26
C PRO A 26 9.13 -5.62 -12.30
N ASP A 27 8.92 -5.99 -13.56
CA ASP A 27 8.56 -5.01 -14.59
C ASP A 27 7.23 -4.32 -14.21
N PRO A 28 7.09 -3.00 -14.43
CA PRO A 28 5.83 -2.30 -14.22
C PRO A 28 4.67 -2.92 -15.03
N PRO A 29 3.43 -2.88 -14.52
CA PRO A 29 3.00 -2.21 -13.29
C PRO A 29 3.20 -3.05 -12.02
N PHE A 30 3.63 -2.40 -10.93
CA PHE A 30 3.73 -3.00 -9.60
C PHE A 30 3.32 -2.02 -8.50
N MET A 31 3.12 -2.53 -7.30
CA MET A 31 2.76 -1.72 -6.14
C MET A 31 3.74 -1.86 -4.98
N VAL A 32 3.87 -0.79 -4.22
CA VAL A 32 4.50 -0.82 -2.90
C VAL A 32 3.50 -0.31 -1.89
N TYR A 33 3.50 -0.87 -0.69
CA TYR A 33 2.76 -0.29 0.42
C TYR A 33 3.63 -0.18 1.67
N LEU A 34 3.45 0.89 2.43
CA LEU A 34 4.18 1.13 3.67
C LEU A 34 3.35 1.87 4.71
N PHE A 35 3.86 1.93 5.93
CA PHE A 35 3.27 2.68 7.03
C PHE A 35 4.19 3.85 7.40
N PRO A 36 3.98 5.07 6.87
CA PRO A 36 4.93 6.19 7.02
C PRO A 36 5.10 6.62 8.48
N LYS A 37 4.07 6.43 9.30
CA LYS A 37 4.06 6.78 10.73
C LYS A 37 3.82 5.56 11.61
N ASN A 38 4.82 4.69 11.72
CA ASN A 38 4.84 3.63 12.73
C ASN A 38 6.24 3.48 13.36
N LYS A 39 6.73 4.53 14.01
CA LYS A 39 7.60 4.35 15.20
C LYS A 39 6.73 3.77 16.33
N HIS A 40 7.34 2.99 17.21
CA HIS A 40 6.73 2.16 18.26
C HIS A 40 6.32 0.74 17.83
N PHE A 41 7.23 0.00 17.19
CA PHE A 41 7.41 -1.42 17.54
C PHE A 41 8.25 -1.46 18.82
N GLY A 42 7.61 -1.59 19.98
CA GLY A 42 8.32 -1.64 21.25
C GLY A 42 7.41 -1.71 22.46
N ALA A 43 7.38 -2.91 23.05
CA ALA A 43 6.90 -3.29 24.38
C ALA A 43 5.38 -3.44 24.61
N ASP A 44 5.05 -4.68 25.00
CA ASP A 44 3.94 -5.16 25.82
C ASP A 44 2.55 -5.35 25.19
N GLY A 45 2.32 -6.57 24.70
CA GLY A 45 1.23 -7.45 25.17
C GLY A 45 -0.23 -7.01 25.07
N VAL A 46 -0.58 -5.95 24.33
CA VAL A 46 -1.96 -5.42 24.28
C VAL A 46 -2.50 -5.40 22.85
N VAL A 47 -3.78 -5.77 22.69
CA VAL A 47 -4.51 -5.64 21.43
C VAL A 47 -4.75 -4.15 21.14
N PHE A 48 -4.02 -3.59 20.19
CA PHE A 48 -4.21 -2.22 19.72
C PHE A 48 -5.12 -2.19 18.48
N TYR A 49 -6.18 -1.40 18.54
CA TYR A 49 -6.81 -0.84 17.34
C TYR A 49 -6.03 0.43 17.01
N LYS A 50 -5.19 0.38 15.98
CA LYS A 50 -4.42 1.54 15.55
C LYS A 50 -5.03 2.08 14.27
N ASN A 51 -5.45 3.36 14.30
CA ASN A 51 -5.58 4.16 13.09
C ASN A 51 -4.21 4.18 12.44
N THR A 52 -4.06 3.39 11.38
CA THR A 52 -2.78 3.18 10.71
C THR A 52 -2.82 3.91 9.40
N GLN A 53 -1.97 4.94 9.25
CA GLN A 53 -1.71 5.58 7.97
C GLN A 53 -1.00 4.57 7.07
N ILE A 54 -1.45 4.48 5.83
CA ILE A 54 -0.96 3.61 4.78
C ILE A 54 -0.70 4.48 3.57
N ASP A 55 0.48 4.27 2.99
CA ASP A 55 0.85 4.76 1.67
C ASP A 55 0.78 3.56 0.74
N LEU A 56 0.00 3.67 -0.33
CA LEU A 56 -0.08 2.70 -1.41
C LEU A 56 0.43 3.38 -2.69
N GLU A 57 1.59 2.96 -3.13
CA GLU A 57 2.29 3.48 -4.30
C GLU A 57 2.04 2.54 -5.48
N LEU A 58 1.61 3.10 -6.61
CA LEU A 58 1.50 2.42 -7.89
C LEU A 58 2.61 2.94 -8.81
N TYR A 59 3.45 2.02 -9.30
CA TYR A 59 4.50 2.31 -10.26
C TYR A 59 4.13 1.83 -11.67
N THR A 60 4.21 2.72 -12.65
CA THR A 60 3.88 2.44 -14.07
C THR A 60 4.89 3.10 -15.01
N ASP A 61 5.23 2.44 -16.12
CA ASP A 61 6.12 2.99 -17.16
C ASP A 61 5.41 3.95 -18.12
N LYS A 62 4.08 3.98 -18.06
CA LYS A 62 3.18 4.87 -18.79
C LYS A 62 1.98 5.20 -17.92
N LYS A 63 1.40 6.38 -18.11
CA LYS A 63 0.16 6.76 -17.42
C LYS A 63 -0.97 5.78 -17.74
N ASP A 64 -1.47 5.08 -16.73
CA ASP A 64 -2.55 4.09 -16.85
C ASP A 64 -3.76 4.49 -16.02
N LEU A 65 -4.57 5.39 -16.58
CA LEU A 65 -5.78 5.92 -15.94
C LEU A 65 -6.80 4.82 -15.61
N LYS A 66 -6.86 3.74 -16.41
CA LYS A 66 -7.79 2.64 -16.16
C LYS A 66 -7.38 1.82 -14.93
N LEU A 67 -6.08 1.64 -14.75
CA LEU A 67 -5.56 0.98 -13.56
C LEU A 67 -5.77 1.83 -12.30
N GLU A 68 -5.58 3.15 -12.41
CA GLU A 68 -5.91 4.09 -11.34
C GLU A 68 -7.40 4.04 -10.98
N GLU A 69 -8.30 4.17 -11.96
CA GLU A 69 -9.76 4.04 -11.76
C GLU A 69 -10.12 2.71 -11.08
N LYS A 70 -9.50 1.60 -11.49
CA LYS A 70 -9.72 0.29 -10.85
C LYS A 70 -9.33 0.31 -9.35
N ILE A 71 -8.20 0.91 -9.00
CA ILE A 71 -7.76 1.02 -7.61
C ILE A 71 -8.75 1.89 -6.82
N GLU A 72 -9.12 3.04 -7.37
CA GLU A 72 -10.08 3.98 -6.77
C GLU A 72 -11.43 3.32 -6.53
N GLU A 73 -11.97 2.57 -7.50
CA GLU A 73 -13.22 1.81 -7.35
C GLU A 73 -13.15 0.75 -6.23
N ILE A 74 -11.99 0.10 -6.05
CA ILE A 74 -11.77 -0.85 -4.95
C ILE A 74 -11.77 -0.11 -3.60
N LEU A 75 -11.05 1.01 -3.50
CA LEU A 75 -11.00 1.83 -2.29
C LEU A 75 -12.39 2.39 -1.92
N ASP A 76 -13.13 2.89 -2.90
CA ASP A 76 -14.49 3.43 -2.75
C ASP A 76 -15.48 2.37 -2.29
N ARG A 77 -15.45 1.18 -2.91
CA ARG A 77 -16.29 0.04 -2.50
C ARG A 77 -16.00 -0.38 -1.06
N GLU A 78 -14.74 -0.29 -0.65
CA GLU A 78 -14.33 -0.52 0.72
C GLU A 78 -14.61 0.68 1.64
N LYS A 79 -15.16 1.79 1.14
CA LYS A 79 -15.45 3.02 1.90
C LYS A 79 -14.20 3.64 2.55
N ILE A 80 -13.13 3.74 1.76
CA ILE A 80 -11.85 4.32 2.18
C ILE A 80 -11.74 5.70 1.55
N TYR A 81 -11.60 6.73 2.39
CA TYR A 81 -11.22 8.06 1.93
C TYR A 81 -9.70 8.10 1.80
N TYR A 82 -9.23 8.68 0.69
CA TYR A 82 -7.82 8.76 0.37
C TYR A 82 -7.45 10.15 -0.17
N GLU A 83 -6.20 10.54 0.04
CA GLU A 83 -5.55 11.60 -0.73
C GLU A 83 -4.75 10.96 -1.87
N LYS A 84 -4.73 11.61 -3.03
CA LYS A 84 -4.01 11.13 -4.21
C LYS A 84 -2.99 12.17 -4.65
N SER A 85 -1.77 11.73 -4.90
CA SER A 85 -0.73 12.53 -5.53
C SER A 85 0.03 11.70 -6.58
N GLU A 86 0.82 12.36 -7.42
CA GLU A 86 1.62 11.68 -8.43
C GLU A 86 2.93 12.41 -8.71
N VAL A 87 3.95 11.66 -9.10
CA VAL A 87 5.25 12.18 -9.53
C VAL A 87 5.81 11.34 -10.68
N TRP A 88 6.54 11.98 -11.58
CA TRP A 88 7.35 11.30 -12.58
C TRP A 88 8.80 11.21 -12.08
N ILE A 89 9.30 9.98 -11.95
CA ILE A 89 10.67 9.70 -11.49
C ILE A 89 11.56 9.55 -12.71
N GLU A 90 12.23 10.64 -13.10
CA GLU A 90 13.03 10.71 -14.33
C GLU A 90 14.11 9.62 -14.41
N SER A 91 14.79 9.33 -13.30
CA SER A 91 15.87 8.33 -13.26
C SER A 91 15.39 6.90 -13.49
N GLU A 92 14.14 6.61 -13.11
CA GLU A 92 13.53 5.28 -13.25
C GLU A 92 12.61 5.20 -14.47
N ARG A 93 12.22 6.36 -15.03
CA ARG A 93 11.24 6.50 -16.10
C ARG A 93 9.89 5.87 -15.72
N LEU A 94 9.48 6.11 -14.48
CA LEU A 94 8.23 5.61 -13.91
C LEU A 94 7.36 6.77 -13.42
N TYR A 95 6.06 6.62 -13.57
CA TYR A 95 5.08 7.35 -12.78
C TYR A 95 4.89 6.61 -11.45
N GLU A 96 5.00 7.34 -10.36
CA GLU A 96 4.53 6.93 -9.04
C GLU A 96 3.22 7.65 -8.76
N VAL A 97 2.15 6.88 -8.55
CA VAL A 97 0.85 7.39 -8.08
C VAL A 97 0.67 6.93 -6.64
N LEU A 98 0.58 7.88 -5.72
CA LEU A 98 0.47 7.64 -4.30
C LEU A 98 -0.97 7.83 -3.82
N TYR A 99 -1.51 6.81 -3.16
CA TYR A 99 -2.76 6.85 -2.41
C TYR A 99 -2.48 6.80 -0.90
N GLU A 100 -2.78 7.87 -0.19
CA GLU A 100 -2.62 7.97 1.26
C GLU A 100 -3.97 7.80 1.95
N PHE A 101 -4.07 6.85 2.88
CA PHE A 101 -5.31 6.63 3.62
C PHE A 101 -5.08 6.02 5.01
N THR A 102 -6.10 6.09 5.86
CA THR A 102 -6.05 5.49 7.21
C THR A 102 -6.98 4.30 7.31
N LEU A 103 -6.45 3.17 7.80
CA LEU A 103 -7.27 2.01 8.16
C LEU A 103 -7.22 1.73 9.66
N ASN A 104 -8.38 1.33 10.20
CA ASN A 104 -8.47 0.67 11.48
C ASN A 104 -7.98 -0.77 11.34
N LEU A 105 -6.69 -0.99 11.64
CA LEU A 105 -6.11 -2.31 11.62
C LEU A 105 -6.17 -2.94 13.02
N LYS A 106 -6.85 -4.08 13.11
CA LYS A 106 -6.64 -5.02 14.21
C LYS A 106 -5.31 -5.73 13.94
N ILE A 107 -4.33 -5.52 14.81
CA ILE A 107 -3.11 -6.32 14.87
C ILE A 107 -3.38 -7.40 15.92
N THR A 108 -3.17 -8.65 15.56
CA THR A 108 -3.25 -9.77 16.48
C THR A 108 -1.92 -10.50 16.34
N GLU A 109 -1.11 -10.55 17.40
CA GLU A 109 0.09 -11.38 17.35
C GLU A 109 -0.33 -12.84 17.19
N VAL A 110 0.34 -13.53 16.25
CA VAL A 110 0.39 -14.98 16.25
C VAL A 110 1.22 -15.36 17.47
N LYS A 111 0.60 -16.04 18.44
CA LYS A 111 1.34 -16.70 19.51
C LYS A 111 2.28 -17.71 18.85
N ASN A 112 3.57 -17.40 18.79
CA ASN A 112 4.58 -18.43 18.63
C ASN A 112 4.55 -19.23 19.95
N GLY A 113 3.94 -20.42 19.88
CA GLY A 113 4.07 -21.45 20.91
C GLY A 113 5.43 -22.11 20.85
#